data_AF-A2FH19-F1
#
_entry.id   AF-A2FH19-F1
#
_cell.length_a   1.000
_cell.length_b   1.000
_cell.length_c   1.000
_cell.angle_alpha   90.00
_cell.angle_beta   90.00
_cell.angle_gamma   90.00
#
_symmetry.space_group_name_H-M   'P 1'
#
loop_
_entity.id
_entity.type
_entity.pdbx_description
1 polymer ?
#
loop_
_entity_poly.entity_id
_entity_poly.type
_entity_poly.pdbx_seq_one_letter_code
_entity_poly.pdbx_strand_id
1 'polypeptide(L)'
;MRKCPIVITGPIGAGKSTVCNLLSKYLSCDYITEYIDQKGGPEMLEKLKSGIIPNEDFQEYVLGTFNRQLQESKSKVIVIERLPEEGSFIFGGGDKTVLRRAIEIQEIFGIQGSSGKMKVVTIINHGQGPLDVLNEILISIFGTNTVTNEDFEHFAQSTGVVVYLKTTPATCIERIKIRNRGPEQSITLNDMAQMCNTYEKYISSFNRG
;
A
#
# COMPACT_ATOMS: atom_id res chain seq x y z
N MET A 1 19.39 0.35 6.68
CA MET A 1 19.73 -0.09 5.31
C MET A 1 18.68 0.48 4.38
N ARG A 2 19.06 1.08 3.24
CA ARG A 2 18.09 1.57 2.25
C ARG A 2 17.27 0.42 1.67
N LYS A 3 15.97 0.63 1.52
CA LYS A 3 15.01 -0.30 0.93
C LYS A 3 14.71 0.08 -0.52
N CYS A 4 14.37 -0.92 -1.33
CA CYS A 4 13.83 -0.75 -2.68
C CYS A 4 12.38 -1.29 -2.69
N PRO A 5 11.37 -0.44 -2.54
CA PRO A 5 9.99 -0.90 -2.36
C PRO A 5 9.29 -1.22 -3.70
N ILE A 6 8.54 -2.32 -3.72
CA ILE A 6 7.40 -2.53 -4.61
C ILE A 6 6.15 -2.23 -3.81
N VAL A 7 5.61 -1.02 -3.97
CA VAL A 7 4.42 -0.56 -3.26
C VAL A 7 3.20 -1.04 -4.01
N ILE A 8 2.27 -1.72 -3.33
CA ILE A 8 0.94 -2.00 -3.86
C ILE A 8 -0.05 -1.05 -3.19
N THR A 9 -0.62 -0.12 -3.97
CA THR A 9 -1.57 0.89 -3.51
C THR A 9 -2.92 0.76 -4.22
N GLY A 10 -3.95 1.44 -3.71
CA GLY A 10 -5.31 1.45 -4.26
C GLY A 10 -6.43 1.39 -3.21
N PRO A 11 -7.69 1.49 -3.62
CA PRO A 11 -8.82 1.52 -2.68
C PRO A 11 -8.96 0.21 -1.87
N ILE A 12 -9.66 0.29 -0.73
CA ILE A 12 -10.10 -0.91 0.01
C ILE A 12 -10.92 -1.78 -0.95
N GLY A 13 -10.71 -3.10 -0.92
CA GLY A 13 -11.34 -4.03 -1.87
C GLY A 13 -10.62 -4.19 -3.21
N ALA A 14 -9.51 -3.48 -3.46
CA ALA A 14 -8.75 -3.63 -4.72
C ALA A 14 -7.98 -4.96 -4.86
N GLY A 15 -7.91 -5.78 -3.80
CA GLY A 15 -7.20 -7.07 -3.81
C GLY A 15 -5.70 -6.99 -3.47
N LYS A 16 -5.26 -5.87 -2.89
CA LYS A 16 -3.85 -5.57 -2.59
C LYS A 16 -3.18 -6.65 -1.73
N SER A 17 -3.70 -6.95 -0.54
CA SER A 17 -3.07 -7.90 0.40
C SER A 17 -2.85 -9.28 -0.22
N THR A 18 -3.80 -9.76 -1.04
CA THR A 18 -3.67 -11.02 -1.77
C THR A 18 -2.48 -10.98 -2.73
N VAL A 19 -2.38 -9.92 -3.53
CA VAL A 19 -1.31 -9.74 -4.51
C VAL A 19 0.04 -9.53 -3.82
N CYS A 20 0.10 -8.74 -2.74
CA CYS A 20 1.32 -8.54 -1.96
C CYS A 20 1.88 -9.86 -1.41
N ASN A 21 1.02 -10.71 -0.85
CA ASN A 21 1.40 -12.02 -0.34
C ASN A 21 1.89 -12.97 -1.45
N LEU A 22 1.28 -12.93 -2.63
CA LEU A 22 1.76 -13.70 -3.77
C LEU A 22 3.11 -13.20 -4.29
N LEU A 23 3.23 -11.88 -4.45
CA LEU A 23 4.42 -11.23 -4.99
C LEU A 23 5.65 -11.40 -4.08
N SER A 24 5.47 -11.21 -2.77
CA SER A 24 6.56 -11.40 -1.78
C SER A 24 7.06 -12.83 -1.73
N LYS A 25 6.15 -13.82 -1.81
CA LYS A 25 6.53 -15.24 -1.90
C LYS A 25 7.25 -15.55 -3.20
N TYR A 26 6.74 -15.05 -4.33
CA TYR A 26 7.35 -15.26 -5.64
C TYR A 26 8.78 -14.68 -5.68
N LEU A 27 8.96 -13.44 -5.21
CA LEU A 27 10.26 -12.75 -5.20
C LEU A 27 11.15 -13.13 -3.99
N SER A 28 10.66 -13.99 -3.09
CA SER A 28 11.35 -14.39 -1.86
C SER A 28 11.85 -13.19 -1.03
N CYS A 29 10.99 -12.19 -0.83
CA CYS A 29 11.32 -10.97 -0.09
C CYS A 29 10.31 -10.65 1.01
N ASP A 30 10.69 -9.76 1.94
CA ASP A 30 9.83 -9.39 3.06
C ASP A 30 8.59 -8.62 2.58
N TYR A 31 7.46 -8.91 3.22
CA TYR A 31 6.19 -8.23 3.03
C TYR A 31 5.87 -7.34 4.23
N ILE A 32 5.86 -6.03 4.01
CA ILE A 32 5.38 -5.02 4.95
C ILE A 32 3.88 -4.87 4.79
N THR A 33 3.13 -5.35 5.78
CA THR A 33 1.66 -5.43 5.77
C THR A 33 1.02 -4.15 6.32
N GLU A 34 -0.27 -3.95 6.01
CA GLU A 34 -1.06 -2.89 6.65
C GLU A 34 -1.21 -3.15 8.16
N TYR A 35 -1.37 -2.08 8.94
CA TYR A 35 -1.54 -2.16 10.40
C TYR A 35 -2.70 -3.08 10.81
N ILE A 36 -3.76 -3.15 10.01
CA ILE A 36 -4.98 -3.92 10.32
C ILE A 36 -4.73 -5.43 10.32
N ASP A 37 -3.69 -5.88 9.59
CA ASP A 37 -3.30 -7.28 9.52
C ASP A 37 -2.24 -7.64 10.57
N GLN A 38 -1.78 -6.66 11.36
CA GLN A 38 -0.88 -6.86 12.49
C GLN A 38 -1.65 -7.25 13.75
N LYS A 39 -0.97 -7.95 14.67
CA LYS A 39 -1.54 -8.28 15.98
C LYS A 39 -1.92 -6.98 16.71
N GLY A 40 -3.19 -6.88 17.10
CA GLY A 40 -3.76 -5.70 17.75
C GLY A 40 -4.25 -4.59 16.81
N GLY A 41 -4.04 -4.73 15.50
CA GLY A 41 -4.51 -3.76 14.49
C GLY A 41 -6.02 -3.52 14.51
N PRO A 42 -6.87 -4.58 14.48
CA PRO A 42 -8.32 -4.42 14.52
C PRO A 42 -8.81 -3.74 15.81
N GLU A 43 -8.20 -4.08 16.95
CA GLU A 43 -8.53 -3.48 18.25
C GLU A 43 -8.18 -1.99 18.28
N MET A 44 -7.06 -1.59 17.68
CA MET A 44 -6.69 -0.17 17.56
C MET A 44 -7.66 0.61 16.67
N LEU A 45 -8.12 0.02 15.57
CA LEU A 45 -9.14 0.63 14.72
C LEU A 45 -10.48 0.77 15.45
N GLU A 46 -10.87 -0.24 16.23
CA GLU A 46 -12.09 -0.20 17.04
C GLU A 46 -12.02 0.89 18.13
N LYS A 47 -10.86 1.03 18.80
CA LYS A 47 -10.63 2.12 19.76
C LYS A 47 -10.78 3.50 19.12
N LEU A 48 -10.24 3.69 17.91
CA LEU A 48 -10.42 4.94 17.17
C LEU A 48 -11.91 5.18 16.88
N LYS A 49 -12.60 4.19 16.31
CA LYS A 49 -14.02 4.31 15.93
C LYS A 49 -14.94 4.56 17.14
N SER A 50 -14.58 4.01 18.29
CA SER A 50 -15.33 4.18 19.54
C SER A 50 -14.97 5.46 20.30
N GLY A 51 -14.03 6.27 19.77
CA GLY A 51 -13.56 7.50 20.42
C GLY A 51 -12.72 7.28 21.68
N ILE A 52 -12.22 6.05 21.89
CA ILE A 52 -11.39 5.69 23.05
C ILE A 52 -9.99 6.32 22.92
N ILE A 53 -9.47 6.41 21.69
CA ILE A 53 -8.21 7.07 21.38
C ILE A 53 -8.43 8.18 20.36
N PRO A 54 -7.66 9.28 20.43
CA PRO A 54 -7.67 10.31 19.40
C PRO A 54 -7.06 9.80 18.09
N ASN A 55 -7.34 10.49 16.98
CA ASN A 55 -6.74 10.16 15.69
C ASN A 55 -5.21 10.26 15.72
N GLU A 56 -4.64 11.23 16.45
CA GLU A 56 -3.18 11.35 16.56
C GLU A 56 -2.52 10.06 17.09
N ASP A 57 -3.02 9.52 18.21
CA ASP A 57 -2.51 8.27 18.79
C ASP A 57 -2.65 7.09 17.82
N PHE A 58 -3.75 7.06 17.05
CA PHE A 58 -3.94 6.05 16.02
C PHE A 58 -2.92 6.20 14.87
N GLN A 59 -2.67 7.42 14.40
CA GLN A 59 -1.66 7.67 13.36
C GLN A 59 -0.25 7.30 13.86
N GLU A 60 0.09 7.61 15.11
CA GLU A 60 1.35 7.17 15.72
C GLU A 60 1.48 5.65 15.78
N TYR A 61 0.39 4.94 16.11
CA TYR A 61 0.37 3.49 16.08
C TYR A 61 0.61 2.93 14.66
N VAL A 62 -0.06 3.50 13.65
CA VAL A 62 0.11 3.08 12.24
C VAL A 62 1.54 3.31 11.78
N LEU A 63 2.08 4.51 12.02
CA LEU A 63 3.45 4.87 11.64
C LEU A 63 4.51 4.05 12.39
N GLY A 64 4.33 3.84 13.69
CA GLY A 64 5.19 2.98 14.50
C GLY A 64 5.18 1.53 14.03
N THR A 65 4.02 1.03 13.57
CA THR A 65 3.88 -0.31 12.99
C THR A 65 4.66 -0.45 11.67
N PHE A 66 4.61 0.56 10.79
CA PHE A 66 5.43 0.57 9.58
C PHE A 66 6.93 0.62 9.91
N ASN A 67 7.34 1.54 10.79
CA ASN A 67 8.73 1.69 11.18
C ASN A 67 9.31 0.38 11.74
N ARG A 68 8.60 -0.27 12.67
CA ARG A 68 9.02 -1.56 13.24
C ARG A 68 9.21 -2.63 12.17
N GLN A 69 8.23 -2.82 11.28
CA GLN A 69 8.33 -3.82 10.20
C GLN A 69 9.53 -3.53 9.27
N LEU A 70 9.79 -2.26 8.93
CA LEU A 70 10.92 -1.87 8.09
C LEU A 70 12.28 -2.07 8.78
N GLN A 71 12.37 -1.86 10.09
CA GLN A 71 13.56 -2.13 10.90
C GLN A 71 13.85 -3.64 11.00
N GLU A 72 12.81 -4.45 11.20
CA GLU A 72 12.92 -5.91 11.34
C GLU A 72 13.20 -6.60 10.00
N SER A 73 12.79 -5.99 8.88
CA SER A 73 13.00 -6.51 7.53
C SER A 73 14.49 -6.63 7.19
N LYS A 74 14.88 -7.81 6.71
CA LYS A 74 16.24 -8.14 6.27
C LYS A 74 16.43 -7.97 4.76
N SER A 75 15.33 -7.95 4.01
CA SER A 75 15.35 -7.83 2.56
C SER A 75 15.70 -6.41 2.11
N LYS A 76 16.49 -6.29 1.04
CA LYS A 76 16.78 -5.00 0.39
C LYS A 76 15.58 -4.55 -0.45
N VAL A 77 15.06 -5.44 -1.28
CA VAL A 77 13.79 -5.25 -1.97
C VAL A 77 12.67 -5.71 -1.05
N ILE A 78 11.59 -4.95 -0.96
CA ILE A 78 10.43 -5.29 -0.12
C ILE A 78 9.16 -5.12 -0.91
N VAL A 79 8.15 -5.92 -0.60
CA VAL A 79 6.77 -5.62 -0.99
C VAL A 79 6.11 -4.89 0.17
N ILE A 80 5.46 -3.77 -0.11
CA ILE A 80 4.78 -2.97 0.92
C ILE A 80 3.36 -2.67 0.49
N GLU A 81 2.40 -3.01 1.36
CA GLU A 81 1.01 -2.62 1.16
C GLU A 81 0.80 -1.21 1.71
N ARG A 82 0.62 -0.27 0.78
CA ARG A 82 0.53 1.18 1.01
C ARG A 82 1.81 1.85 1.51
N LEU A 83 2.04 3.07 1.04
CA LEU A 83 3.04 3.94 1.65
C LEU A 83 2.53 4.56 2.96
N PRO A 84 3.41 4.80 3.96
CA PRO A 84 3.05 5.52 5.18
C PRO A 84 2.33 6.85 4.93
N GLU A 85 2.74 7.62 3.91
CA GLU A 85 2.12 8.91 3.57
C GLU A 85 0.65 8.81 3.12
N GLU A 86 0.21 7.63 2.64
CA GLU A 86 -1.21 7.38 2.32
C GLU A 86 -2.11 7.57 3.56
N GLY A 87 -1.56 7.33 4.76
CA GLY A 87 -2.21 7.63 6.04
C GLY A 87 -2.73 9.06 6.08
N SER A 88 -1.94 10.03 5.62
CA SER A 88 -2.36 11.43 5.55
C SER A 88 -3.25 11.73 4.34
N PHE A 89 -2.79 11.36 3.12
CA PHE A 89 -3.48 11.74 1.88
C PHE A 89 -4.88 11.11 1.75
N ILE A 90 -5.02 9.86 2.17
CA ILE A 90 -6.26 9.10 1.97
C ILE A 90 -7.15 9.16 3.22
N PHE A 91 -6.55 9.01 4.41
CA PHE A 91 -7.32 8.78 5.64
C PHE A 91 -7.29 9.95 6.62
N GLY A 92 -6.24 10.78 6.58
CA GLY A 92 -6.03 11.92 7.47
C GLY A 92 -6.51 13.26 6.91
N GLY A 93 -7.24 13.28 5.79
CA GLY A 93 -7.73 14.50 5.16
C GLY A 93 -6.62 15.46 4.71
N GLY A 94 -5.41 14.96 4.47
CA GLY A 94 -4.25 15.77 4.13
C GLY A 94 -3.59 16.47 5.33
N ASP A 95 -3.73 15.92 6.54
CA ASP A 95 -3.02 16.40 7.73
C ASP A 95 -1.50 16.46 7.47
N LYS A 96 -0.97 17.68 7.46
CA LYS A 96 0.45 17.96 7.15
C LYS A 96 1.40 17.45 8.24
N THR A 97 0.96 17.34 9.48
CA THR A 97 1.76 16.82 10.58
C THR A 97 1.95 15.32 10.41
N VAL A 98 0.87 14.59 10.13
CA VAL A 98 0.91 13.16 9.82
C VAL A 98 1.74 12.91 8.57
N LEU A 99 1.55 13.72 7.53
CA LEU A 99 2.32 13.61 6.28
C LEU A 99 3.82 13.79 6.54
N ARG A 100 4.21 14.81 7.30
CA ARG A 100 5.62 15.06 7.64
C ARG A 100 6.23 13.87 8.38
N ARG A 101 5.56 13.36 9.43
CA ARG A 101 6.04 12.19 10.18
C ARG A 101 6.15 10.94 9.30
N ALA A 102 5.19 10.74 8.40
CA ALA A 102 5.23 9.62 7.45
C ALA A 102 6.42 9.71 6.49
N ILE A 103 6.69 10.90 5.95
CA ILE A 103 7.85 11.16 5.09
C ILE A 103 9.16 10.94 5.87
N GLU A 104 9.27 11.45 7.10
CA GLU A 104 10.45 11.25 7.94
C GLU A 104 10.77 9.76 8.13
N ILE A 105 9.75 8.92 8.37
CA ILE A 105 9.94 7.46 8.45
C ILE A 105 10.37 6.86 7.10
N GLN A 106 9.74 7.27 5.99
CA GLN A 106 10.11 6.80 4.66
C GLN A 106 11.58 7.13 4.33
N GLU A 107 12.04 8.34 4.67
CA GLU A 107 13.40 8.82 4.42
C GLU A 107 14.46 8.02 5.18
N ILE A 108 14.18 7.58 6.42
CA ILE A 108 15.08 6.70 7.20
C ILE A 108 15.42 5.42 6.41
N PHE A 109 14.47 4.91 5.62
CA PHE A 109 14.64 3.71 4.80
C PHE A 109 14.92 4.02 3.32
N GLY A 110 15.04 5.28 2.94
CA GLY A 110 15.27 5.72 1.56
C GLY A 110 14.09 5.47 0.61
N ILE A 111 12.87 5.39 1.14
CA ILE A 111 11.62 5.31 0.39
C ILE A 111 11.20 6.73 0.02
N GLN A 112 10.96 7.00 -1.26
CA GLN A 112 10.81 8.37 -1.76
C GLN A 112 9.36 8.88 -1.81
N GLY A 113 8.38 8.00 -1.94
CA GLY A 113 6.96 8.36 -2.02
C GLY A 113 6.61 9.33 -3.15
N SER A 114 5.51 10.06 -2.96
CA SER A 114 4.95 11.02 -3.94
C SER A 114 5.80 12.27 -4.16
N SER A 115 6.65 12.64 -3.19
CA SER A 115 7.56 13.79 -3.30
C SER A 115 8.86 13.48 -4.05
N GLY A 116 9.11 12.23 -4.43
CA GLY A 116 10.34 11.83 -5.11
C GLY A 116 10.11 11.19 -6.47
N LYS A 117 11.08 10.37 -6.92
CA LYS A 117 11.16 9.86 -8.30
C LYS A 117 10.70 8.41 -8.44
N MET A 118 9.72 7.98 -7.66
CA MET A 118 9.18 6.64 -7.79
C MET A 118 8.31 6.55 -9.04
N LYS A 119 8.60 5.59 -9.92
CA LYS A 119 7.75 5.32 -11.08
C LYS A 119 6.40 4.77 -10.61
N VAL A 120 5.33 5.24 -11.22
CA VAL A 120 3.99 4.65 -11.04
C VAL A 120 3.64 3.74 -12.22
N VAL A 121 3.16 2.55 -11.92
CA VAL A 121 2.53 1.61 -12.83
C VAL A 121 1.07 1.46 -12.42
N THR A 122 0.13 1.62 -13.34
CA THR A 122 -1.29 1.39 -13.07
C THR A 122 -1.71 0.06 -13.65
N ILE A 123 -2.29 -0.79 -12.83
CA ILE A 123 -2.85 -2.10 -13.20
C ILE A 123 -4.36 -2.00 -13.05
N ILE A 124 -5.09 -2.31 -14.13
CA ILE A 124 -6.55 -2.18 -14.16
C ILE A 124 -7.18 -3.50 -13.71
N ASN A 125 -7.52 -3.59 -12.43
CA ASN A 125 -8.12 -4.79 -11.83
C ASN A 125 -9.66 -4.76 -11.91
N HIS A 126 -10.19 -5.26 -13.03
CA HIS A 126 -11.62 -5.39 -13.30
C HIS A 126 -12.24 -6.73 -12.85
N GLY A 127 -11.57 -7.48 -11.97
CA GLY A 127 -12.07 -8.80 -11.54
C GLY A 127 -11.23 -9.99 -12.01
N GLN A 128 -10.05 -9.75 -12.58
CA GLN A 128 -9.10 -10.79 -12.96
C GLN A 128 -8.67 -11.62 -11.74
N GLY A 129 -8.17 -12.83 -11.98
CA GLY A 129 -7.64 -13.69 -10.93
C GLY A 129 -6.38 -13.09 -10.29
N PRO A 130 -6.09 -13.37 -9.00
CA PRO A 130 -4.89 -12.84 -8.34
C PRO A 130 -3.57 -13.19 -9.04
N LEU A 131 -3.49 -14.34 -9.71
CA LEU A 131 -2.30 -14.75 -10.48
C LEU A 131 -2.14 -13.95 -11.78
N ASP A 132 -3.24 -13.56 -12.42
CA ASP A 132 -3.18 -12.71 -13.62
C ASP A 132 -2.67 -11.31 -13.25
N VAL A 133 -3.18 -10.75 -12.16
CA VAL A 133 -2.71 -9.47 -11.61
C VAL A 133 -1.23 -9.56 -11.22
N LEU A 134 -0.80 -10.65 -10.58
CA LEU A 134 0.62 -10.88 -10.29
C LEU A 134 1.47 -10.86 -11.56
N ASN A 135 1.06 -11.61 -12.60
CA ASN A 135 1.80 -11.68 -13.86
C ASN A 135 1.90 -10.30 -14.54
N GLU A 136 0.81 -9.53 -14.55
CA GLU A 136 0.80 -8.18 -15.12
C GLU A 136 1.76 -7.24 -14.38
N ILE A 137 1.81 -7.35 -13.04
CA ILE A 137 2.76 -6.60 -12.21
C ILE A 137 4.20 -6.97 -12.54
N LEU A 138 4.51 -8.27 -12.58
CA LEU A 138 5.86 -8.74 -12.89
C LEU A 138 6.32 -8.24 -14.26
N ILE A 139 5.47 -8.38 -15.29
CA ILE A 139 5.75 -7.89 -16.63
C ILE A 139 5.94 -6.37 -16.64
N SER A 140 5.14 -5.62 -15.90
CA SER A 140 5.23 -4.16 -15.87
C SER A 140 6.48 -3.63 -15.15
N ILE A 141 7.00 -4.37 -14.17
CA ILE A 141 8.19 -4.00 -13.40
C ILE A 141 9.47 -4.51 -14.07
N PHE A 142 9.49 -5.78 -14.45
CA PHE A 142 10.69 -6.50 -14.90
C PHE A 142 10.71 -6.77 -16.41
N GLY A 143 9.62 -6.51 -17.14
CA GLY A 143 9.49 -6.88 -18.56
C GLY A 143 9.18 -8.36 -18.80
N THR A 144 9.05 -9.17 -17.75
CA THR A 144 8.81 -10.61 -17.79
C THR A 144 8.03 -11.09 -16.57
N ASN A 145 7.32 -12.22 -16.68
CA ASN A 145 6.70 -12.92 -15.55
C ASN A 145 7.54 -14.10 -15.00
N THR A 146 8.75 -14.30 -15.55
CA THR A 146 9.76 -15.23 -15.04
C THR A 146 10.99 -14.44 -14.62
N VAL A 147 10.92 -13.84 -13.43
CA VAL A 147 11.97 -12.94 -12.91
C VAL A 147 13.18 -13.76 -12.49
N THR A 148 14.34 -13.42 -13.04
CA THR A 148 15.63 -14.01 -12.66
C THR A 148 16.26 -13.26 -11.49
N ASN A 149 17.31 -13.83 -10.91
CA ASN A 149 18.10 -13.13 -9.89
C ASN A 149 18.74 -11.84 -10.44
N GLU A 150 19.17 -11.84 -11.70
CA GLU A 150 19.76 -10.66 -12.34
C GLU A 150 18.74 -9.52 -12.47
N ASP A 151 17.52 -9.84 -12.91
CA ASP A 151 16.41 -8.87 -12.98
C ASP A 151 16.13 -8.26 -11.60
N PHE A 152 16.11 -9.10 -10.57
CA PHE A 152 15.84 -8.70 -9.20
C PHE A 152 16.97 -7.85 -8.60
N GLU A 153 18.23 -8.21 -8.83
CA GLU A 153 19.40 -7.45 -8.40
C GLU A 153 19.49 -6.09 -9.10
N HIS A 154 19.17 -6.05 -10.39
CA HIS A 154 19.07 -4.80 -11.15
C HIS A 154 17.98 -3.90 -10.57
N PHE A 155 16.78 -4.43 -10.35
CA PHE A 155 15.68 -3.69 -9.73
C PHE A 155 16.04 -3.17 -8.32
N ALA A 156 16.81 -3.95 -7.54
CA ALA A 156 17.25 -3.56 -6.20
C ALA A 156 18.15 -2.31 -6.17
N GLN A 157 18.64 -1.84 -7.31
CA GLN A 157 19.42 -0.60 -7.44
C GLN A 157 18.54 0.64 -7.73
N SER A 158 17.25 0.44 -8.01
CA SER A 158 16.31 1.53 -8.33
C SER A 158 15.80 2.28 -7.09
N THR A 159 14.88 3.24 -7.31
CA THR A 159 14.12 3.93 -6.27
C THR A 159 12.88 3.15 -5.83
N GLY A 160 12.63 1.97 -6.41
CA GLY A 160 11.39 1.22 -6.26
C GLY A 160 10.30 1.67 -7.24
N VAL A 161 9.10 1.11 -7.06
CA VAL A 161 7.95 1.34 -7.92
C VAL A 161 6.66 1.37 -7.12
N VAL A 162 5.73 2.22 -7.54
CA VAL A 162 4.36 2.22 -7.04
C VAL A 162 3.46 1.55 -8.06
N VAL A 163 2.81 0.47 -7.64
CA VAL A 163 1.79 -0.24 -8.40
C VAL A 163 0.42 0.18 -7.88
N TYR A 164 -0.29 0.97 -8.67
CA TYR A 164 -1.66 1.35 -8.40
C TYR A 164 -2.62 0.29 -8.94
N LEU A 165 -3.26 -0.47 -8.04
CA LEU A 165 -4.35 -1.37 -8.38
C LEU A 165 -5.64 -0.56 -8.55
N LYS A 166 -5.87 -0.09 -9.77
CA LYS A 166 -7.07 0.66 -10.14
C LYS A 166 -8.24 -0.30 -10.29
N THR A 167 -9.37 0.02 -9.68
CA THR A 167 -10.59 -0.79 -9.79
C THR A 167 -11.83 0.11 -9.67
N THR A 168 -13.02 -0.48 -9.86
CA THR A 168 -14.28 0.25 -9.80
C THR A 168 -14.86 0.24 -8.37
N PRO A 169 -15.63 1.26 -7.98
CA PRO A 169 -16.34 1.27 -6.69
C PRO A 169 -17.23 0.03 -6.49
N ALA A 170 -17.91 -0.43 -7.54
CA ALA A 170 -18.77 -1.61 -7.50
C ALA A 170 -17.96 -2.88 -7.18
N THR A 171 -16.87 -3.11 -7.90
CA THR A 171 -15.96 -4.24 -7.66
C THR A 171 -15.38 -4.23 -6.23
N CYS A 172 -15.03 -3.06 -5.70
CA CYS A 172 -14.58 -2.94 -4.32
C CYS A 172 -15.67 -3.37 -3.33
N ILE A 173 -16.91 -2.88 -3.48
CA ILE A 173 -18.02 -3.22 -2.58
C ILE A 173 -18.28 -4.72 -2.59
N GLU A 174 -18.30 -5.36 -3.77
CA GLU A 174 -18.49 -6.81 -3.89
C GLU A 174 -17.41 -7.57 -3.10
N ARG A 175 -16.15 -7.19 -3.27
CA ARG A 175 -15.03 -7.84 -2.57
C ARG A 175 -15.02 -7.56 -1.06
N ILE A 176 -15.39 -6.35 -0.63
CA ILE A 176 -15.52 -5.99 0.79
C ILE A 176 -16.60 -6.85 1.45
N LYS A 177 -17.75 -7.02 0.80
CA LYS A 177 -18.85 -7.86 1.30
C LYS A 177 -18.41 -9.32 1.49
N ILE A 178 -17.66 -9.88 0.53
CA ILE A 178 -17.11 -11.24 0.63
C ILE A 178 -16.12 -11.35 1.79
N ARG A 179 -15.27 -10.34 2.00
CA ARG A 179 -14.22 -10.35 3.04
C ARG A 179 -14.76 -10.25 4.46
N ASN A 180 -15.98 -9.74 4.63
CA ASN A 180 -16.73 -9.68 5.88
C ASN A 180 -15.94 -9.09 7.07
N ARG A 181 -15.13 -8.05 6.85
CA ARG A 181 -14.49 -7.30 7.94
C ARG A 181 -15.55 -6.38 8.55
N GLY A 182 -15.94 -6.63 9.81
CA GLY A 182 -17.00 -5.89 10.52
C GLY A 182 -16.92 -4.35 10.35
N PRO A 183 -15.74 -3.72 10.52
CA PRO A 183 -15.58 -2.28 10.36
C PRO A 183 -15.88 -1.73 8.94
N GLU A 184 -15.97 -2.58 7.93
CA GLU A 184 -16.12 -2.22 6.51
C GLU A 184 -17.56 -2.43 5.99
N GLN A 185 -18.45 -3.04 6.80
CA GLN A 185 -19.83 -3.36 6.38
C GLN A 185 -20.70 -2.13 6.14
N SER A 186 -20.35 -0.98 6.73
CA SER A 186 -21.09 0.28 6.57
C SER A 186 -20.63 1.12 5.38
N ILE A 187 -19.63 0.68 4.62
CA ILE A 187 -19.08 1.45 3.49
C ILE A 187 -20.10 1.47 2.34
N THR A 188 -20.51 2.66 1.93
CA THR A 188 -21.43 2.85 0.81
C THR A 188 -20.72 2.91 -0.53
N LEU A 189 -21.47 2.75 -1.62
CA LEU A 189 -20.95 2.93 -2.98
C LEU A 189 -20.41 4.36 -3.20
N ASN A 190 -21.02 5.36 -2.57
CA ASN A 190 -20.58 6.75 -2.66
C ASN A 190 -19.25 6.95 -1.93
N ASP A 191 -19.08 6.38 -0.72
CA ASP A 191 -17.81 6.42 0.00
C ASP A 191 -16.69 5.77 -0.82
N MET A 192 -17.00 4.65 -1.49
CA MET A 192 -16.06 3.99 -2.40
C MET A 192 -15.71 4.84 -3.62
N ALA A 193 -16.69 5.51 -4.23
CA ALA A 193 -16.44 6.41 -5.35
C ALA A 193 -15.54 7.59 -4.96
N GLN A 194 -15.77 8.16 -3.78
CA GLN A 194 -14.92 9.21 -3.21
C GLN A 194 -13.50 8.69 -2.98
N MET A 195 -13.34 7.52 -2.34
CA MET A 195 -12.02 6.94 -2.09
C MET A 195 -11.27 6.64 -3.38
N CYS A 196 -11.91 6.03 -4.39
CA CYS A 196 -11.28 5.81 -5.70
C CYS A 196 -10.78 7.13 -6.30
N ASN A 197 -11.60 8.20 -6.27
CA ASN A 197 -11.20 9.52 -6.75
C ASN A 197 -10.03 10.11 -5.95
N THR A 198 -9.98 9.90 -4.63
CA THR A 198 -8.84 10.31 -3.80
C THR A 198 -7.57 9.58 -4.20
N TYR A 199 -7.63 8.28 -4.52
CA TYR A 199 -6.47 7.55 -5.08
C TYR A 199 -6.03 8.11 -6.44
N GLU A 200 -6.95 8.41 -7.36
CA GLU A 200 -6.57 9.03 -8.64
C GLU A 200 -5.81 10.35 -8.43
N LYS A 201 -6.28 11.18 -7.49
CA LYS A 201 -5.59 12.43 -7.11
C LYS A 201 -4.23 12.17 -6.50
N TYR A 202 -4.13 11.22 -5.57
CA TYR A 202 -2.87 10.83 -4.94
C TYR A 202 -1.86 10.33 -5.99
N ILE A 203 -2.27 9.44 -6.88
CA ILE A 203 -1.41 8.94 -7.96
C ILE A 203 -0.96 10.06 -8.89
N SER A 204 -1.83 11.04 -9.18
CA SER A 204 -1.46 12.21 -9.99
C SER A 204 -0.39 13.10 -9.35
N SER A 205 -0.11 12.95 -8.05
CA SER A 205 0.93 13.73 -7.36
C SER A 205 2.35 13.24 -7.68
N PHE A 206 2.53 11.95 -7.99
CA PHE A 206 3.84 11.37 -8.35
C PHE A 206 4.41 11.91 -9.67
N ASN A 207 3.56 12.42 -10.56
CA ASN A 207 3.97 12.96 -11.86
C ASN A 207 4.36 14.45 -11.80
N ARG A 208 4.39 15.07 -10.62
CA ARG A 208 4.66 16.51 -10.45
C ARG A 208 6.05 16.82 -9.87
N GLY A 209 6.90 15.80 -9.70
CA GLY A 209 8.27 15.90 -9.16
C GLY A 209 9.37 15.71 -10.20
#